data_AF-A0AAD4LNH5-F1
#
_entry.id   AF-A0AAD4LNH5-F1
#
_cell.length_a   1.000
_cell.length_b   1.000
_cell.length_c   1.000
_cell.angle_alpha   90.00
_cell.angle_beta   90.00
_cell.angle_gamma   90.00
#
_symmetry.space_group_name_H-M   'P 1'
#
loop_
_entity.id
_entity.type
_entity.pdbx_description
1 polymer ?
#
loop_
_entity_poly.entity_id
_entity_poly.type
_entity_poly.pdbx_seq_one_letter_code
_entity_poly.pdbx_strand_id
1 'polypeptide(L)'
;MALEGLPLLDMSDKEAGIPTPVELMETILHSMIGHYNLFLGGVLHRDISSGNILRLREPINRSLGPSIHYLCRMLDEDVDLSLCCGFLIDGDRAIKWHKDSRTPSLERSGTLPFVSIRLLRAWSKERPTLHTAADDLESFLWVLVWSLVQIFKERVTDELSVIHHTWNAFSGRSFPELLLKEPLTMAEWPDRVFCGLIQEWLGISQESRTIVTRLQEILLEQGSDMDTQEDIWDELDEHCRSIYKPFIQAGYKHLEEIKKFPDWNAVVDFNGDQLHR
;
A
#
# COMPACT_ATOMS: atom_id res chain seq x y z
N MET A 1 -3.32 19.04 -21.52
CA MET A 1 -2.40 19.42 -20.44
C MET A 1 -1.69 18.16 -20.02
N ALA A 2 -0.35 18.11 -20.09
CA ALA A 2 0.37 17.04 -19.42
C ALA A 2 0.17 17.26 -17.92
N LEU A 3 -0.26 16.23 -17.20
CA LEU A 3 -0.34 16.30 -15.74
C LEU A 3 1.09 16.37 -15.21
N GLU A 4 1.50 17.53 -14.69
CA GLU A 4 2.80 17.70 -14.07
C GLU A 4 2.75 17.12 -12.64
N GLY A 5 3.11 15.85 -12.53
CA GLY A 5 3.27 15.16 -11.25
C GLY A 5 4.71 15.31 -10.71
N LEU A 6 4.82 15.42 -9.39
CA LEU A 6 6.04 15.23 -8.63
C LEU A 6 6.12 13.79 -8.15
N PRO A 7 7.32 13.21 -7.94
CA PRO A 7 7.45 11.95 -7.20
C PRO A 7 6.75 12.03 -5.84
N LEU A 8 6.23 10.89 -5.34
CA LEU A 8 5.67 10.83 -3.98
C LEU A 8 6.65 11.37 -2.93
N LEU A 9 7.92 11.00 -3.07
CA LEU A 9 9.01 11.42 -2.20
C LEU A 9 10.30 11.54 -3.01
N ASP A 10 10.95 12.69 -2.94
CA ASP A 10 12.28 12.94 -3.50
C ASP A 10 13.18 13.54 -2.42
N MET A 11 14.03 12.71 -1.82
CA MET A 11 14.97 13.14 -0.78
C MET A 11 16.11 14.02 -1.31
N SER A 12 16.29 14.12 -2.65
CA SER A 12 17.29 14.98 -3.26
C SER A 12 16.86 16.44 -3.37
N ASP A 13 15.54 16.69 -3.43
CA ASP A 13 14.93 18.02 -3.42
C ASP A 13 14.45 18.38 -2.01
N LYS A 14 15.27 19.15 -1.29
CA LYS A 14 14.99 19.57 0.09
C LYS A 14 13.90 20.64 0.23
N GLU A 15 13.46 21.25 -0.87
CA GLU A 15 12.46 22.33 -0.84
C GLU A 15 11.06 21.80 -1.18
N ALA A 16 10.93 21.02 -2.26
CA ALA A 16 9.62 20.55 -2.74
C ALA A 16 9.50 19.02 -2.83
N GLY A 17 10.60 18.29 -2.61
CA GLY A 17 10.64 16.84 -2.76
C GLY A 17 9.99 16.05 -1.63
N ILE A 18 9.88 16.64 -0.43
CA ILE A 18 9.24 16.00 0.72
C ILE A 18 7.83 16.59 0.93
N PRO A 19 6.74 15.83 0.71
CA PRO A 19 5.38 16.30 0.98
C PRO A 19 5.16 16.52 2.47
N THR A 20 4.21 17.37 2.85
CA THR A 20 3.72 17.44 4.24
C THR A 20 3.09 16.11 4.68
N PRO A 21 2.93 15.85 6.00
CA PRO A 21 2.26 14.63 6.48
C PRO A 21 0.88 14.39 5.85
N VAL A 22 0.09 15.45 5.68
CA VAL A 22 -1.24 15.40 5.06
C VAL A 22 -1.14 15.10 3.57
N GLU A 23 -0.28 15.81 2.83
CA GLU A 23 -0.10 15.58 1.40
C GLU A 23 0.38 14.17 1.10
N LEU A 24 1.30 13.61 1.91
CA LEU A 24 1.75 12.23 1.78
C LEU A 24 0.56 11.27 1.84
N MET A 25 -0.27 11.43 2.86
CA MET A 25 -1.44 10.56 3.09
C MET A 25 -2.50 10.71 2.01
N GLU A 26 -2.88 11.94 1.66
CA GLU A 26 -3.86 12.18 0.61
C GLU A 26 -3.38 11.63 -0.73
N THR A 27 -2.08 11.75 -1.05
CA THR A 27 -1.50 11.21 -2.27
C THR A 27 -1.60 9.67 -2.30
N ILE A 28 -1.25 9.01 -1.20
CA ILE A 28 -1.37 7.54 -1.06
C ILE A 28 -2.84 7.09 -1.18
N LEU A 29 -3.76 7.73 -0.46
CA LEU A 29 -5.19 7.38 -0.50
C LEU A 29 -5.81 7.60 -1.87
N HIS A 30 -5.50 8.71 -2.53
CA HIS A 30 -5.99 9.00 -3.88
C HIS A 30 -5.41 8.03 -4.92
N SER A 31 -4.17 7.59 -4.74
CA SER A 31 -3.56 6.56 -5.57
C SER A 31 -4.20 5.19 -5.35
N MET A 32 -4.57 4.86 -4.11
CA MET A 32 -5.33 3.65 -3.76
C MET A 32 -6.75 3.67 -4.36
N ILE A 33 -7.41 4.83 -4.40
CA ILE A 33 -8.69 4.99 -5.11
C ILE A 33 -8.50 4.78 -6.62
N GLY A 34 -7.40 5.29 -7.20
CA GLY A 34 -7.02 5.02 -8.59
C GLY A 34 -6.81 3.53 -8.85
N HIS A 35 -6.12 2.84 -7.95
CA HIS A 35 -5.92 1.40 -7.99
C HIS A 35 -7.25 0.63 -7.93
N TYR A 36 -8.16 1.03 -7.05
CA TYR A 36 -9.49 0.45 -6.99
C TYR A 36 -10.25 0.58 -8.31
N ASN A 37 -10.18 1.74 -8.96
CA ASN A 37 -10.78 1.96 -10.27
C ASN A 37 -10.18 1.05 -11.36
N LEU A 38 -8.85 0.84 -11.34
CA LEU A 38 -8.19 -0.12 -12.24
C LEU A 38 -8.71 -1.55 -11.99
N PHE A 39 -8.80 -1.96 -10.73
CA PHE A 39 -9.27 -3.28 -10.36
C PHE A 39 -10.73 -3.53 -10.76
N LEU A 40 -11.61 -2.53 -10.54
CA LEU A 40 -12.99 -2.58 -11.03
C LEU A 40 -13.08 -2.68 -12.56
N GLY A 41 -12.11 -2.09 -13.27
CA GLY A 41 -11.93 -2.23 -14.71
C GLY A 41 -11.30 -3.55 -15.15
N GLY A 42 -11.07 -4.50 -14.24
CA GLY A 42 -10.47 -5.81 -14.52
C GLY A 42 -8.96 -5.74 -14.77
N VAL A 43 -8.27 -4.75 -14.23
CA VAL A 43 -6.81 -4.57 -14.36
C VAL A 43 -6.15 -4.67 -13.00
N LEU A 44 -5.11 -5.50 -12.89
CA LEU A 44 -4.26 -5.60 -11.70
C LEU A 44 -2.92 -4.94 -11.99
N HIS A 45 -2.42 -4.09 -11.08
CA HIS A 45 -1.22 -3.26 -11.32
C HIS A 45 0.08 -4.03 -11.11
N ARG A 46 0.19 -4.79 -10.01
CA ARG A 46 1.34 -5.66 -9.67
C ARG A 46 2.70 -4.99 -9.44
N ASP A 47 2.73 -3.67 -9.30
CA ASP A 47 3.98 -2.92 -9.05
C ASP A 47 3.73 -1.58 -8.34
N ILE A 48 2.91 -1.62 -7.28
CA ILE A 48 2.74 -0.47 -6.40
C ILE A 48 4.06 -0.21 -5.64
N SER A 49 4.63 0.97 -5.84
CA SER A 49 5.87 1.41 -5.22
C SER A 49 5.89 2.93 -5.07
N SER A 50 6.80 3.48 -4.25
CA SER A 50 6.93 4.94 -4.11
C SER A 50 7.37 5.62 -5.41
N GLY A 51 8.03 4.90 -6.31
CA GLY A 51 8.41 5.40 -7.64
C GLY A 51 7.26 5.44 -8.65
N ASN A 52 6.19 4.68 -8.40
CA ASN A 52 5.02 4.58 -9.28
C ASN A 52 3.81 5.37 -8.76
N ILE A 53 4.01 6.19 -7.72
CA ILE A 53 3.02 7.12 -7.19
C ILE A 53 3.52 8.53 -7.41
N LEU A 54 2.71 9.35 -8.07
CA LEU A 54 2.98 10.77 -8.25
C LEU A 54 2.01 11.63 -7.46
N ARG A 55 2.53 12.71 -6.87
CA ARG A 55 1.76 13.80 -6.27
C ARG A 55 1.51 14.88 -7.32
N LEU A 56 0.30 15.40 -7.37
CA LEU A 56 -0.04 16.54 -8.21
C LEU A 56 0.38 17.83 -7.53
N ARG A 57 0.99 18.75 -8.27
CA ARG A 57 1.33 20.10 -7.78
C ARG A 57 0.08 20.88 -7.37
N GLU A 58 -1.01 20.69 -8.11
CA GLU A 58 -2.31 21.28 -7.83
C GLU A 58 -3.37 20.17 -7.91
N PRO A 59 -4.28 20.07 -6.93
CA PRO A 59 -5.39 19.12 -6.99
C PRO A 59 -6.24 19.32 -8.24
N ILE A 60 -6.65 18.22 -8.87
CA ILE A 60 -7.53 18.25 -10.04
C ILE A 60 -8.90 17.66 -9.72
N ASN A 61 -9.93 18.13 -10.41
CA ASN A 61 -11.26 17.54 -10.31
C ASN A 61 -11.26 16.09 -10.82
N ARG A 62 -11.68 15.17 -9.96
CA ARG A 62 -11.93 13.77 -10.27
C ARG A 62 -13.32 13.62 -10.89
N SER A 63 -13.44 12.77 -11.90
CA SER A 63 -14.75 12.33 -12.36
C SER A 63 -15.42 11.50 -11.27
N LEU A 64 -16.59 11.94 -10.79
CA LEU A 64 -17.38 11.24 -9.78
C LEU A 64 -18.11 10.05 -10.40
N GLY A 65 -17.35 9.02 -10.80
CA GLY A 65 -17.89 7.78 -11.34
C GLY A 65 -18.61 6.91 -10.29
N PRO A 66 -19.18 5.77 -10.69
CA PRO A 66 -19.87 4.86 -9.78
C PRO A 66 -19.01 4.36 -8.62
N SER A 67 -17.71 4.16 -8.87
CA SER A 67 -16.74 3.74 -7.85
C SER A 67 -16.52 4.79 -6.76
N ILE A 68 -16.42 6.06 -7.14
CA ILE A 68 -16.32 7.17 -6.19
C ILE A 68 -17.62 7.33 -5.42
N HIS A 69 -18.77 7.20 -6.07
CA HIS A 69 -20.06 7.21 -5.36
C HIS A 69 -20.18 6.06 -4.34
N TYR A 70 -19.71 4.87 -4.69
CA TYR A 70 -19.65 3.74 -3.77
C TYR A 70 -18.77 4.08 -2.56
N LEU A 71 -17.55 4.57 -2.79
CA LEU A 71 -16.64 4.99 -1.71
C LEU A 71 -17.21 6.14 -0.86
N CYS A 72 -17.79 7.18 -1.45
CA CYS A 72 -18.44 8.27 -0.72
C CYS A 72 -19.57 7.78 0.20
N ARG A 73 -20.30 6.73 -0.19
CA ARG A 73 -21.33 6.11 0.68
C ARG A 73 -20.75 5.27 1.81
N MET A 74 -19.47 4.89 1.71
CA MET A 74 -18.79 4.06 2.68
C MET A 74 -17.95 4.88 3.66
N LEU A 75 -17.48 6.04 3.23
CA LEU A 75 -16.76 7.00 4.06
C LEU A 75 -17.76 7.90 4.78
N ASP A 76 -17.36 8.50 5.90
CA ASP A 76 -18.18 9.46 6.62
C ASP A 76 -18.57 10.65 5.71
N GLU A 77 -19.72 11.28 5.97
CA GLU A 77 -20.38 12.23 5.05
C GLU A 77 -19.52 13.47 4.67
N ASP A 78 -18.43 13.74 5.41
CA ASP A 78 -17.58 14.93 5.23
C ASP A 78 -16.34 14.72 4.35
N VAL A 79 -16.10 13.50 3.81
CA VAL A 79 -14.92 13.26 2.95
C VAL A 79 -15.18 13.70 1.51
N ASP A 80 -14.60 14.85 1.13
CA ASP A 80 -14.64 15.33 -0.25
C ASP A 80 -13.66 14.57 -1.17
N LEU A 81 -14.20 13.64 -1.96
CA LEU A 81 -13.46 12.90 -2.98
C LEU A 81 -13.50 13.55 -4.37
N SER A 82 -14.00 14.78 -4.49
CA SER A 82 -14.07 15.50 -5.77
C SER A 82 -12.70 15.91 -6.29
N LEU A 83 -11.71 16.06 -5.40
CA LEU A 83 -10.34 16.39 -5.77
C LEU A 83 -9.43 15.16 -5.78
N CYS A 84 -8.44 15.22 -6.65
CA CYS A 84 -7.37 14.24 -6.77
C CYS A 84 -6.03 14.93 -6.60
N CYS A 85 -5.27 14.49 -5.60
CA CYS A 85 -3.94 15.02 -5.26
C CYS A 85 -2.81 14.06 -5.64
N GLY A 86 -3.13 12.81 -6.01
CA GLY A 86 -2.15 11.78 -6.29
C GLY A 86 -2.70 10.68 -7.20
N PHE A 87 -1.82 10.08 -7.99
CA PHE A 87 -2.20 9.05 -8.94
C PHE A 87 -1.09 8.03 -9.18
N LEU A 88 -1.49 6.84 -9.63
CA LEU A 88 -0.59 5.78 -10.06
C LEU A 88 -0.13 5.99 -11.50
N ILE A 89 1.13 5.63 -11.74
CA ILE A 89 1.72 5.54 -13.07
C ILE A 89 2.29 4.14 -13.29
N ASP A 90 2.84 3.91 -14.48
CA ASP A 90 3.56 2.69 -14.85
C ASP A 90 2.72 1.40 -14.79
N GLY A 91 1.94 1.19 -15.85
CA GLY A 91 1.16 -0.01 -16.07
C GLY A 91 1.90 -1.13 -16.81
N ASP A 92 3.22 -1.07 -16.96
CA ASP A 92 3.97 -2.04 -17.80
C ASP A 92 3.94 -3.47 -17.22
N ARG A 93 3.70 -3.58 -15.91
CA ARG A 93 3.51 -4.86 -15.20
C ARG A 93 2.05 -5.27 -15.04
N ALA A 94 1.12 -4.43 -15.51
CA ALA A 94 -0.28 -4.65 -15.32
C ALA A 94 -0.79 -5.81 -16.18
N ILE A 95 -1.76 -6.56 -15.63
CA ILE A 95 -2.39 -7.70 -16.32
C ILE A 95 -3.90 -7.61 -16.25
N LYS A 96 -4.59 -8.34 -17.13
CA LYS A 96 -6.04 -8.50 -17.01
C LYS A 96 -6.36 -9.46 -15.88
N TRP A 97 -7.02 -8.96 -14.85
CA TRP A 97 -7.59 -9.77 -13.78
C TRP A 97 -8.60 -10.79 -14.38
N HIS A 98 -8.67 -11.98 -13.80
CA HIS A 98 -9.37 -13.18 -14.29
C HIS A 98 -8.85 -13.78 -15.60
N LYS A 99 -8.39 -13.00 -16.58
CA LYS A 99 -7.95 -13.57 -17.86
C LYS A 99 -6.51 -14.07 -17.78
N ASP A 100 -5.61 -13.21 -17.33
CA ASP A 100 -4.17 -13.47 -17.33
C ASP A 100 -3.69 -13.94 -15.95
N SER A 101 -4.49 -13.71 -14.89
CA SER A 101 -4.20 -14.16 -13.53
C SER A 101 -4.57 -15.63 -13.27
N ARG A 102 -5.34 -16.29 -14.15
CA ARG A 102 -5.81 -17.67 -13.92
C ARG A 102 -4.71 -18.72 -13.90
N THR A 103 -3.53 -18.39 -14.42
CA THR A 103 -2.35 -19.25 -14.36
C THR A 103 -1.39 -18.74 -13.28
N PRO A 104 -1.27 -19.47 -12.14
CA PRO A 104 -0.21 -19.24 -11.18
C PRO A 104 1.15 -19.25 -11.88
N SER A 105 1.93 -18.20 -11.64
CA SER A 105 3.23 -18.04 -12.29
C SER A 105 4.34 -18.07 -11.25
N LEU A 106 5.52 -18.50 -11.68
CA LEU A 106 6.78 -18.22 -10.97
C LEU A 106 7.31 -16.82 -11.31
N GLU A 107 6.64 -16.08 -12.21
CA GLU A 107 7.06 -14.74 -12.59
C GLU A 107 6.85 -13.77 -11.43
N ARG A 108 7.98 -13.29 -10.91
CA ARG A 108 8.03 -12.29 -9.85
C ARG A 108 7.85 -10.92 -10.48
N SER A 109 6.82 -10.21 -10.07
CA SER A 109 6.56 -8.82 -10.45
C SER A 109 6.42 -7.97 -9.21
N GLY A 110 6.94 -6.75 -9.27
CA GLY A 110 6.89 -5.79 -8.19
C GLY A 110 8.28 -5.35 -7.73
N THR A 111 8.32 -4.19 -7.11
CA THR A 111 9.51 -3.61 -6.51
C THR A 111 9.72 -4.18 -5.10
N LEU A 112 10.79 -4.98 -4.90
CA LEU A 112 10.98 -5.89 -3.74
C LEU A 112 10.62 -5.35 -2.34
N PRO A 113 11.01 -4.12 -1.95
CA PRO A 113 10.68 -3.58 -0.62
C PRO A 113 9.17 -3.45 -0.37
N PHE A 114 8.38 -3.24 -1.45
CA PHE A 114 6.94 -3.01 -1.39
C PHE A 114 6.11 -4.28 -1.58
N VAL A 115 6.71 -5.39 -1.98
CA VAL A 115 6.00 -6.64 -2.20
C VAL A 115 5.36 -7.15 -0.91
N SER A 116 4.13 -7.67 -1.02
CA SER A 116 3.39 -8.24 0.12
C SER A 116 4.17 -9.37 0.79
N ILE A 117 3.99 -9.53 2.10
CA ILE A 117 4.66 -10.59 2.87
C ILE A 117 4.28 -11.98 2.35
N ARG A 118 3.04 -12.16 1.89
CA ARG A 118 2.57 -13.43 1.32
C ARG A 118 3.38 -13.80 0.07
N LEU A 119 3.53 -12.85 -0.86
CA LEU A 119 4.30 -13.05 -2.08
C LEU A 119 5.77 -13.29 -1.77
N LEU A 120 6.39 -12.51 -0.87
CA LEU A 120 7.78 -12.74 -0.43
C LEU A 120 7.98 -14.15 0.15
N ARG A 121 7.04 -14.63 1.00
CA ARG A 121 7.08 -16.00 1.56
C ARG A 121 6.94 -17.07 0.49
N ALA A 122 6.05 -16.87 -0.50
CA ALA A 122 5.88 -17.81 -1.60
C ALA A 122 7.12 -17.87 -2.50
N TRP A 123 7.68 -16.71 -2.87
CA TRP A 123 8.87 -16.61 -3.71
C TRP A 123 10.12 -17.18 -3.04
N SER A 124 10.27 -16.97 -1.73
CA SER A 124 11.35 -17.58 -0.93
C SER A 124 11.30 -19.11 -0.89
N LYS A 125 10.14 -19.71 -1.20
CA LYS A 125 9.94 -21.16 -1.25
C LYS A 125 9.75 -21.67 -2.68
N GLU A 126 9.96 -20.81 -3.68
CA GLU A 126 9.75 -21.12 -5.11
C GLU A 126 8.34 -21.70 -5.39
N ARG A 127 7.34 -21.25 -4.63
CA ARG A 127 5.96 -21.67 -4.82
C ARG A 127 5.27 -20.80 -5.88
N PRO A 128 4.59 -21.41 -6.88
CA PRO A 128 3.68 -20.68 -7.74
C PRO A 128 2.63 -19.96 -6.90
N THR A 129 2.40 -18.69 -7.22
CA THR A 129 1.47 -17.86 -6.46
C THR A 129 0.73 -16.91 -7.37
N LEU A 130 -0.50 -16.61 -7.01
CA LEU A 130 -1.31 -15.58 -7.65
C LEU A 130 -0.96 -14.25 -7.00
N HIS A 131 -0.76 -13.21 -7.81
CA HIS A 131 -0.76 -11.83 -7.35
C HIS A 131 -2.22 -11.35 -7.38
N THR A 132 -2.72 -10.75 -6.30
CA THR A 132 -4.09 -10.25 -6.20
C THR A 132 -4.13 -8.78 -5.80
N ALA A 133 -5.29 -8.14 -5.88
CA ALA A 133 -5.43 -6.74 -5.43
C ALA A 133 -5.13 -6.57 -3.94
N ALA A 134 -5.26 -7.64 -3.13
CA ALA A 134 -4.85 -7.62 -1.73
C ALA A 134 -3.35 -7.42 -1.56
N ASP A 135 -2.52 -7.97 -2.46
CA ASP A 135 -1.08 -7.77 -2.41
C ASP A 135 -0.70 -6.34 -2.78
N ASP A 136 -1.33 -5.79 -3.83
CA ASP A 136 -1.15 -4.38 -4.21
C ASP A 136 -1.61 -3.43 -3.08
N LEU A 137 -2.69 -3.76 -2.34
CA LEU A 137 -3.13 -2.99 -1.18
C LEU A 137 -2.13 -3.05 -0.02
N GLU A 138 -1.55 -4.22 0.25
CA GLU A 138 -0.47 -4.35 1.23
C GLU A 138 0.78 -3.55 0.80
N SER A 139 1.03 -3.42 -0.51
CA SER A 139 2.11 -2.57 -1.01
C SER A 139 1.93 -1.09 -0.68
N PHE A 140 0.70 -0.56 -0.62
CA PHE A 140 0.46 0.82 -0.15
C PHE A 140 0.85 1.04 1.32
N LEU A 141 0.62 0.06 2.19
CA LEU A 141 1.15 0.08 3.56
C LEU A 141 2.67 0.18 3.55
N TRP A 142 3.33 -0.64 2.74
CA TRP A 142 4.79 -0.62 2.64
C TRP A 142 5.32 0.67 2.01
N VAL A 143 4.58 1.32 1.11
CA VAL A 143 4.89 2.66 0.61
C VAL A 143 4.87 3.69 1.74
N LEU A 144 3.84 3.66 2.60
CA LEU A 144 3.77 4.56 3.76
C LEU A 144 4.96 4.34 4.70
N VAL A 145 5.19 3.10 5.13
CA VAL A 145 6.29 2.75 6.04
C VAL A 145 7.64 3.16 5.47
N TRP A 146 7.90 2.84 4.20
CA TRP A 146 9.14 3.25 3.51
C TRP A 146 9.31 4.77 3.49
N SER A 147 8.24 5.52 3.18
CA SER A 147 8.28 6.98 3.13
C SER A 147 8.60 7.58 4.50
N LEU A 148 7.98 7.06 5.56
CA LEU A 148 8.26 7.48 6.94
C LEU A 148 9.69 7.16 7.36
N VAL A 149 10.19 5.96 7.03
CA VAL A 149 11.58 5.57 7.31
C VAL A 149 12.55 6.53 6.61
N GLN A 150 12.33 6.85 5.34
CA GLN A 150 13.17 7.81 4.60
C GLN A 150 13.19 9.19 5.27
N ILE A 151 12.02 9.69 5.65
CA ILE A 151 11.87 11.01 6.28
C ILE A 151 12.52 11.06 7.66
N PHE A 152 12.37 10.01 8.47
CA PHE A 152 12.89 9.99 9.84
C PHE A 152 14.35 9.58 9.92
N LYS A 153 14.86 8.77 8.98
CA LYS A 153 16.24 8.28 9.04
C LYS A 153 17.27 9.41 9.06
N GLU A 154 17.06 10.49 8.29
CA GLU A 154 17.97 11.65 8.32
C GLU A 154 17.90 12.45 9.64
N ARG A 155 16.86 12.21 10.45
CA ARG A 155 16.53 12.95 11.68
C ARG A 155 16.84 12.15 12.95
N VAL A 156 16.96 10.84 12.83
CA VAL A 156 17.31 9.92 13.92
C VAL A 156 18.81 9.66 13.89
N THR A 157 19.50 9.88 15.00
CA THR A 157 20.96 9.67 15.09
C THR A 157 21.35 8.30 15.62
N ASP A 158 20.42 7.58 16.26
CA ASP A 158 20.71 6.26 16.82
C ASP A 158 20.59 5.19 15.73
N GLU A 159 21.72 4.61 15.33
CA GLU A 159 21.78 3.53 14.33
C GLU A 159 21.12 2.23 14.78
N LEU A 160 20.86 2.07 16.09
CA LEU A 160 20.16 0.92 16.66
C LEU A 160 18.64 1.13 16.74
N SER A 161 18.15 2.32 16.37
CA SER A 161 16.71 2.61 16.36
C SER A 161 15.96 1.73 15.37
N VAL A 162 14.66 1.57 15.64
CA VAL A 162 13.75 0.80 14.78
C VAL A 162 13.69 1.37 13.37
N ILE A 163 13.84 2.69 13.21
CA ILE A 163 13.90 3.35 11.90
C ILE A 163 15.08 2.83 11.08
N HIS A 164 16.28 2.69 11.68
CA HIS A 164 17.47 2.18 10.99
C HIS A 164 17.38 0.68 10.70
N HIS A 165 16.87 -0.12 11.65
CA HIS A 165 16.64 -1.54 11.41
C HIS A 165 15.61 -1.77 10.30
N THR A 166 14.52 -0.99 10.28
CA THR A 166 13.51 -1.06 9.22
C THR A 166 14.09 -0.63 7.88
N TRP A 167 14.89 0.44 7.85
CA TRP A 167 15.64 0.84 6.65
C TRP A 167 16.48 -0.32 6.08
N ASN A 168 17.24 -0.99 6.94
CA ASN A 168 18.10 -2.10 6.54
C ASN A 168 17.28 -3.28 6.00
N ALA A 169 16.15 -3.61 6.64
CA ALA A 169 15.24 -4.66 6.17
C ALA A 169 14.70 -4.35 4.76
N PHE A 170 14.19 -3.14 4.52
CA PHE A 170 13.68 -2.74 3.21
C PHE A 170 14.79 -2.61 2.15
N SER A 171 16.01 -2.25 2.55
CA SER A 171 17.18 -2.18 1.65
C SER A 171 17.82 -3.55 1.38
N GLY A 172 17.30 -4.60 2.02
CA GLY A 172 17.76 -5.98 1.87
C GLY A 172 17.68 -6.47 0.43
N ARG A 173 18.55 -7.41 0.08
CA ARG A 173 18.60 -8.02 -1.26
C ARG A 173 18.09 -9.46 -1.27
N SER A 174 17.77 -10.00 -0.10
CA SER A 174 17.26 -11.35 0.08
C SER A 174 15.84 -11.33 0.66
N PHE A 175 15.06 -12.38 0.35
CA PHE A 175 13.71 -12.50 0.92
C PHE A 175 13.70 -12.58 2.46
N PRO A 176 14.62 -13.29 3.14
CA PRO A 176 14.66 -13.30 4.60
C PRO A 176 14.86 -11.91 5.21
N GLU A 177 15.72 -11.06 4.63
CA GLU A 177 15.93 -9.68 5.09
C GLU A 177 14.65 -8.85 4.90
N LEU A 178 14.03 -8.93 3.72
CA LEU A 178 12.81 -8.19 3.41
C LEU A 178 11.63 -8.61 4.30
N LEU A 179 11.57 -9.88 4.71
CA LEU A 179 10.53 -10.39 5.60
C LEU A 179 10.64 -9.82 7.03
N LEU A 180 11.79 -9.26 7.43
CA LEU A 180 11.95 -8.60 8.74
C LEU A 180 11.16 -7.30 8.85
N LYS A 181 10.71 -6.71 7.74
CA LYS A 181 9.93 -5.46 7.77
C LYS A 181 8.64 -5.58 8.58
N GLU A 182 7.96 -6.73 8.52
CA GLU A 182 6.71 -6.95 9.26
C GLU A 182 6.93 -6.96 10.78
N PRO A 183 7.77 -7.82 11.37
CA PRO A 183 7.94 -7.84 12.82
C PRO A 183 8.48 -6.53 13.38
N LEU A 184 9.38 -5.83 12.67
CA LEU A 184 9.88 -4.52 13.07
C LEU A 184 8.76 -3.47 13.14
N THR A 185 7.87 -3.48 12.14
CA THR A 185 6.73 -2.54 12.10
C THR A 185 5.65 -2.90 13.11
N MET A 186 5.46 -4.18 13.45
CA MET A 186 4.41 -4.59 14.41
C MET A 186 4.77 -4.29 15.86
N ALA A 187 5.98 -4.63 16.29
CA ALA A 187 6.31 -4.65 17.72
C ALA A 187 6.92 -3.34 18.24
N GLU A 188 7.58 -2.58 17.37
CA GLU A 188 8.50 -1.53 17.83
C GLU A 188 8.33 -0.20 17.05
N TRP A 189 7.24 0.00 16.31
CA TRP A 189 7.08 1.22 15.51
C TRP A 189 7.10 2.50 16.37
N PRO A 190 8.10 3.38 16.19
CA PRO A 190 8.37 4.44 17.16
C PRO A 190 7.51 5.69 16.95
N ASP A 191 7.00 5.89 15.73
CA ASP A 191 6.21 7.07 15.39
C ASP A 191 4.74 6.93 15.80
N ARG A 192 4.35 7.70 16.81
CA ARG A 192 3.00 7.74 17.40
C ARG A 192 1.95 8.37 16.51
N VAL A 193 2.32 9.21 15.55
CA VAL A 193 1.37 9.88 14.67
C VAL A 193 0.78 8.88 13.68
N PHE A 194 1.61 8.04 13.06
CA PHE A 194 1.15 7.05 12.08
C PHE A 194 1.01 5.63 12.63
N CYS A 195 1.46 5.34 13.86
CA CYS A 195 1.38 3.99 14.45
C CYS A 195 -0.03 3.40 14.37
N GLY A 196 -1.06 4.18 14.74
CA GLY A 196 -2.44 3.70 14.71
C GLY A 196 -2.88 3.23 13.31
N LEU A 197 -2.59 4.01 12.28
CA LEU A 197 -2.89 3.66 10.90
C LEU A 197 -2.11 2.44 10.43
N ILE A 198 -0.81 2.40 10.71
CA ILE A 198 0.08 1.31 10.32
C ILE A 198 -0.39 -0.02 10.93
N GLN A 199 -0.73 -0.03 12.22
CA GLN A 199 -1.24 -1.24 12.87
C GLN A 199 -2.60 -1.66 12.31
N GLU A 200 -3.49 -0.72 12.00
CA GLU A 200 -4.80 -1.02 11.40
C GLU A 200 -4.66 -1.62 10.00
N TRP A 201 -3.84 -1.02 9.13
CA TRP A 201 -3.52 -1.56 7.80
C TRP A 201 -2.77 -2.90 7.85
N LEU A 202 -1.85 -3.08 8.81
CA LEU A 202 -1.20 -4.38 9.06
C LEU A 202 -2.21 -5.46 9.43
N GLY A 203 -3.15 -5.15 10.34
CA GLY A 203 -4.20 -6.06 10.76
C GLY A 203 -5.10 -6.48 9.59
N ILE A 204 -5.58 -5.52 8.80
CA ILE A 204 -6.39 -5.81 7.59
C ILE A 204 -5.59 -6.68 6.60
N SER A 205 -4.31 -6.37 6.40
CA SER A 205 -3.43 -7.17 5.53
C SER A 205 -3.27 -8.60 6.02
N GLN A 206 -3.08 -8.79 7.33
CA GLN A 206 -2.92 -10.11 7.95
C GLN A 206 -4.16 -10.99 7.79
N GLU A 207 -5.34 -10.42 8.04
CA GLU A 207 -6.62 -11.11 7.83
C GLU A 207 -6.81 -11.47 6.36
N SER A 208 -6.62 -10.49 5.48
CA SER A 208 -6.76 -10.68 4.03
C SER A 208 -5.82 -11.76 3.49
N ARG A 209 -4.55 -11.79 3.94
CA ARG A 209 -3.60 -12.83 3.55
C ARG A 209 -4.05 -14.23 3.93
N THR A 210 -4.71 -14.39 5.08
CA THR A 210 -5.21 -15.69 5.53
C THR A 210 -6.28 -16.21 4.56
N ILE A 211 -7.21 -15.34 4.16
CA ILE A 211 -8.28 -15.67 3.20
C ILE A 211 -7.69 -15.94 1.81
N VAL A 212 -6.85 -15.05 1.29
CA VAL A 212 -6.23 -15.20 -0.04
C VAL A 212 -5.37 -16.46 -0.13
N THR A 213 -4.62 -16.79 0.93
CA THR A 213 -3.79 -18.01 0.95
C THR A 213 -4.67 -19.25 0.87
N ARG A 214 -5.75 -19.32 1.68
CA ARG A 214 -6.70 -20.43 1.67
C ARG A 214 -7.34 -20.61 0.29
N LEU A 215 -7.87 -19.54 -0.30
CA LEU A 215 -8.52 -19.60 -1.62
C LEU A 215 -7.53 -20.00 -2.72
N GLN A 216 -6.32 -19.46 -2.68
CA GLN A 216 -5.27 -19.83 -3.63
C GLN A 216 -4.88 -21.30 -3.49
N GLU A 217 -4.77 -21.84 -2.27
CA GLU A 217 -4.46 -23.25 -2.06
C GLU A 217 -5.52 -24.14 -2.71
N ILE A 218 -6.81 -23.83 -2.54
CA ILE A 218 -7.92 -24.54 -3.19
C ILE A 218 -7.82 -24.45 -4.73
N LEU A 219 -7.53 -23.26 -5.28
CA LEU A 219 -7.36 -23.09 -6.74
C LEU A 219 -6.17 -23.89 -7.31
N LEU A 220 -5.16 -24.16 -6.49
CA LEU A 220 -3.95 -24.90 -6.88
C LEU A 220 -4.09 -26.41 -6.69
N GLU A 221 -5.08 -26.89 -5.94
CA GLU A 221 -5.32 -28.31 -5.74
C GLU A 221 -5.83 -28.97 -7.03
N GLN A 222 -5.18 -30.07 -7.42
CA GLN A 222 -5.55 -30.82 -8.63
C GLN A 222 -6.83 -31.64 -8.38
N GLY A 223 -7.82 -31.50 -9.27
CA GLY A 223 -9.00 -32.38 -9.31
C GLY A 223 -10.35 -31.71 -9.00
N SER A 224 -10.39 -30.40 -8.78
CA SER A 224 -11.65 -29.64 -8.72
C SER A 224 -12.30 -29.52 -10.10
N ASP A 225 -13.61 -29.76 -10.16
CA ASP A 225 -14.47 -29.44 -11.31
C ASP A 225 -14.39 -27.94 -11.67
N MET A 226 -14.59 -27.59 -12.94
CA MET A 226 -14.54 -26.21 -13.44
C MET A 226 -15.51 -25.28 -12.70
N ASP A 227 -16.72 -25.76 -12.39
CA ASP A 227 -17.73 -24.95 -11.69
C ASP A 227 -17.25 -24.58 -10.28
N THR A 228 -16.60 -25.52 -9.58
CA THR A 228 -16.00 -25.27 -8.25
C THR A 228 -14.84 -24.28 -8.33
N GLN A 229 -14.05 -24.30 -9.41
CA GLN A 229 -12.98 -23.31 -9.58
C GLN A 229 -13.52 -21.92 -9.83
N GLU A 230 -14.61 -21.79 -10.59
CA GLU A 230 -15.27 -20.51 -10.86
C GLU A 230 -15.82 -19.89 -9.56
N ASP A 231 -16.50 -20.68 -8.72
CA ASP A 231 -16.98 -20.22 -7.41
C ASP A 231 -15.85 -19.67 -6.51
N ILE A 232 -14.67 -20.33 -6.51
CA ILE A 232 -13.53 -19.87 -5.71
C ILE A 232 -12.89 -18.61 -6.29
N TRP A 233 -12.90 -18.46 -7.62
CA TRP A 233 -12.47 -17.20 -8.26
C TRP A 233 -13.41 -16.05 -7.92
N ASP A 234 -14.72 -16.29 -7.87
CA ASP A 234 -15.71 -15.30 -7.46
C ASP A 234 -15.56 -14.92 -5.99
N GLU A 235 -15.32 -15.89 -5.09
CA GLU A 235 -15.03 -15.61 -3.68
C GLU A 235 -13.73 -14.80 -3.53
N LEU A 236 -12.70 -15.10 -4.32
CA LEU A 236 -11.44 -14.34 -4.32
C LEU A 236 -11.62 -12.91 -4.86
N ASP A 237 -12.42 -12.74 -5.91
CA ASP A 237 -12.76 -11.44 -6.49
C ASP A 237 -13.55 -10.59 -5.49
N GLU A 238 -14.59 -11.16 -4.87
CA GLU A 238 -15.40 -10.50 -3.86
C GLU A 238 -14.56 -10.08 -2.66
N HIS A 239 -13.69 -10.97 -2.16
CA HIS A 239 -12.75 -10.65 -1.10
C HIS A 239 -11.82 -9.49 -1.50
N CYS A 240 -11.21 -9.57 -2.69
CA CYS A 240 -10.34 -8.50 -3.19
C CYS A 240 -11.06 -7.17 -3.36
N ARG A 241 -12.36 -7.14 -3.71
CA ARG A 241 -13.16 -5.92 -3.76
C ARG A 241 -13.49 -5.39 -2.37
N SER A 242 -13.83 -6.27 -1.43
CA SER A 242 -14.33 -5.88 -0.12
C SER A 242 -13.25 -5.23 0.75
N ILE A 243 -12.00 -5.67 0.63
CA ILE A 243 -10.87 -5.17 1.44
C ILE A 243 -10.46 -3.71 1.16
N TYR A 244 -10.82 -3.13 0.01
CA TYR A 244 -10.57 -1.70 -0.24
C TYR A 244 -11.29 -0.82 0.78
N LYS A 245 -12.50 -1.23 1.21
CA LYS A 245 -13.31 -0.50 2.17
C LYS A 245 -12.55 -0.22 3.47
N PRO A 246 -12.13 -1.24 4.25
CA PRO A 246 -11.46 -0.99 5.52
C PRO A 246 -10.12 -0.27 5.36
N PHE A 247 -9.38 -0.50 4.27
CA PHE A 247 -8.14 0.22 4.00
C PHE A 247 -8.36 1.73 3.84
N ILE A 248 -9.28 2.12 2.95
CA ILE A 248 -9.56 3.53 2.66
C ILE A 248 -10.22 4.20 3.86
N GLN A 249 -11.16 3.51 4.54
CA GLN A 249 -11.79 4.02 5.76
C GLN A 249 -10.77 4.29 6.89
N ALA A 250 -9.86 3.33 7.16
CA ALA A 250 -8.80 3.53 8.14
C ALA A 250 -7.92 4.73 7.75
N GLY A 251 -7.58 4.84 6.47
CA GLY A 251 -6.83 5.97 5.92
C GLY A 251 -7.43 7.33 6.24
N TYR A 252 -8.71 7.55 5.91
CA TYR A 252 -9.39 8.82 6.17
C TYR A 252 -9.66 9.06 7.66
N LYS A 253 -9.97 8.01 8.43
CA LYS A 253 -10.11 8.10 9.89
C LYS A 253 -8.84 8.63 10.56
N HIS A 254 -7.67 8.12 10.18
CA HIS A 254 -6.39 8.58 10.74
C HIS A 254 -5.92 9.90 10.12
N LEU A 255 -6.35 10.23 8.90
CA LEU A 255 -6.04 11.52 8.26
C LEU A 255 -6.50 12.71 9.11
N GLU A 256 -7.65 12.60 9.78
CA GLU A 256 -8.13 13.66 10.68
C GLU A 256 -7.20 13.95 11.86
N GLU A 257 -6.53 12.93 12.39
CA GLU A 257 -5.51 13.09 13.43
C GLU A 257 -4.21 13.65 12.85
N ILE A 258 -3.83 13.21 11.65
CA ILE A 258 -2.60 13.66 10.95
C ILE A 258 -2.69 15.13 10.56
N LYS A 259 -3.90 15.65 10.24
CA LYS A 259 -4.14 17.08 9.95
C LYS A 259 -3.73 18.04 11.08
N LYS A 260 -3.53 17.55 12.31
CA LYS A 260 -3.04 18.35 13.44
C LYS A 260 -1.55 18.69 13.32
N PHE A 261 -0.82 18.05 12.40
CA PHE A 261 0.61 18.22 12.20
C PHE A 261 0.89 18.94 10.87
N PRO A 262 1.22 20.24 10.89
CA PRO A 262 1.40 21.02 9.67
C PRO A 262 2.64 20.62 8.87
N ASP A 263 3.66 20.04 9.53
CA ASP A 263 4.92 19.63 8.93
C ASP A 263 5.57 18.48 9.72
N TRP A 264 6.68 17.96 9.18
CA TRP A 264 7.46 16.89 9.81
C TRP A 264 8.20 17.32 11.08
N ASN A 265 8.45 18.61 11.31
CA ASN A 265 9.07 19.05 12.55
C ASN A 265 8.08 18.90 13.70
N ALA A 266 6.81 19.27 13.50
CA ALA A 266 5.75 19.04 14.48
C ALA A 266 5.57 17.54 14.79
N VAL A 267 5.69 16.66 13.78
CA VAL A 267 5.65 15.19 13.98
C VAL A 267 6.85 14.72 14.81
N VAL A 268 8.05 15.22 14.53
CA VAL A 268 9.27 14.86 15.29
C VAL A 268 9.19 15.36 16.72
N ASP A 269 8.79 16.61 16.94
CA ASP A 269 8.63 17.22 18.27
C ASP A 269 7.59 16.44 19.09
N PHE A 270 6.49 16.04 18.45
CA PHE A 270 5.48 15.22 19.10
C PHE A 270 6.01 13.84 19.48
N ASN A 271 6.83 13.19 18.64
CA ASN A 271 7.41 11.89 18.96
C ASN A 271 8.51 11.98 20.03
N GLY A 272 9.30 13.06 20.05
CA GLY A 272 10.41 13.25 20.98
C GLY A 272 11.40 12.08 20.97
N ASP A 273 11.91 11.72 22.15
CA ASP A 273 12.89 10.64 22.33
C ASP A 273 12.40 9.27 21.85
N GLN A 274 11.08 9.07 21.68
CA GLN A 274 10.55 7.80 21.22
C GLN A 274 11.01 7.47 19.79
N LEU A 275 11.23 8.48 18.94
CA LEU A 275 11.68 8.28 17.56
C LEU A 275 13.09 7.66 17.47
N HIS A 276 13.88 7.80 18.54
CA HIS A 276 15.24 7.28 18.63
C HIS A 276 15.31 5.86 19.21
N ARG A 277 14.18 5.28 19.62
CA ARG A 277 14.13 3.93 20.19
C ARG A 277 14.13 2.84 19.14
#